data_AF-E9HGX2-F1
#
_entry.id   AF-E9HGX2-F1
#
_cell.length_a   1.000
_cell.length_b   1.000
_cell.length_c   1.000
_cell.angle_alpha   90.00
_cell.angle_beta   90.00
_cell.angle_gamma   90.00
#
_symmetry.space_group_name_H-M   'P 1'
#
loop_
_entity.id
_entity.type
_entity.pdbx_description
1 polymer ?
#
loop_
_entity_poly.entity_id
_entity_poly.type
_entity_poly.pdbx_seq_one_letter_code
_entity_poly.pdbx_strand_id
1 'polypeptide(L)'
;MISGWRGSNSFQIYVNRSENLYVRDGHLFIKPTLTADRFSPEFLYNGTLDLTLEGCNVNWGGGCFLEAGDDIIQPIQSARIHTKKSFSFTYGIVEVRAKMPKGDWIWPAVWMSPTDSVYGSNPRSGEIDLTEVRTNANLSCNGKPYGRRLSGTTLHWGPDAQHNGHRMTYWQKFLSHPDFSSDFHLFGLEWSPTGFEFSVDNILIGSMFPPPGGFWEMGGFEGENIWNLTGNGTRIAPFDHPFHFILDVAVGGNMFPDWCVNQPFGQPLEKPWKMSDPVQMRPFWENREHWLPTWNIETEDNAMRIDYIRVYALNQYNKT
;
A
#
# COMPACT_ATOMS: atom_id res chain seq x y z
N MET A 1 1.13 11.13 8.07
CA MET A 1 -0.10 11.66 7.43
C MET A 1 -1.21 11.61 8.46
N ILE A 2 -2.06 12.64 8.52
CA ILE A 2 -3.25 12.67 9.37
C ILE A 2 -4.45 12.95 8.47
N SER A 3 -5.32 11.95 8.31
CA SER A 3 -6.48 12.00 7.41
C SER A 3 -7.36 10.77 7.58
N GLY A 4 -8.67 10.95 7.45
CA GLY A 4 -9.67 9.90 7.29
C GLY A 4 -10.05 9.61 5.82
N TRP A 5 -9.26 10.10 4.86
CA TRP A 5 -9.52 9.81 3.45
C TRP A 5 -9.42 8.30 3.17
N ARG A 6 -10.51 7.74 2.64
CA ARG A 6 -10.69 6.30 2.40
C ARG A 6 -10.11 5.84 1.06
N GLY A 7 -8.85 6.14 0.76
CA GLY A 7 -8.19 5.64 -0.46
C GLY A 7 -8.47 4.14 -0.65
N SER A 8 -8.93 3.75 -1.85
CA SER A 8 -9.40 2.38 -2.16
C SER A 8 -10.51 1.84 -1.24
N ASN A 9 -11.40 2.72 -0.76
CA ASN A 9 -12.49 2.45 0.18
C ASN A 9 -12.06 1.88 1.54
N SER A 10 -10.81 2.05 1.93
CA SER A 10 -10.25 1.49 3.17
C SER A 10 -10.90 2.05 4.46
N PHE A 11 -10.71 1.35 5.58
CA PHE A 11 -11.52 1.46 6.81
C PHE A 11 -10.78 2.10 8.00
N GLN A 12 -9.60 2.66 7.74
CA GLN A 12 -8.78 3.31 8.75
C GLN A 12 -8.76 4.83 8.60
N ILE A 13 -8.64 5.52 9.74
CA ILE A 13 -8.04 6.85 9.77
C ILE A 13 -6.52 6.70 9.95
N TYR A 14 -5.75 7.53 9.25
CA TYR A 14 -4.33 7.70 9.55
C TYR A 14 -4.16 8.80 10.59
N VAL A 15 -3.42 8.52 11.66
CA VAL A 15 -3.18 9.43 12.78
C VAL A 15 -1.70 9.46 13.15
N ASN A 16 -1.27 10.52 13.84
CA ASN A 16 0.09 10.63 14.39
C ASN A 16 0.09 10.28 15.88
N ARG A 17 -0.01 8.99 16.18
CA ARG A 17 -0.14 8.47 17.55
C ARG A 17 0.88 7.36 17.82
N SER A 18 1.43 7.35 19.03
CA SER A 18 2.44 6.36 19.45
C SER A 18 1.90 4.93 19.51
N GLU A 19 0.57 4.76 19.58
CA GLU A 19 -0.09 3.46 19.52
C GLU A 19 -0.06 2.87 18.10
N ASN A 20 0.05 3.72 17.07
CA ASN A 20 0.02 3.32 15.66
C ASN A 20 1.38 3.41 14.96
N LEU A 21 2.27 4.28 15.43
CA LEU A 21 3.59 4.51 14.83
C LEU A 21 4.64 4.73 15.93
N TYR A 22 5.59 3.82 16.03
CA TYR A 22 6.65 3.89 17.05
C TYR A 22 7.89 3.13 16.60
N VAL A 23 9.02 3.39 17.26
CA VAL A 23 10.26 2.65 17.09
C VAL A 23 10.56 1.87 18.36
N ARG A 24 10.86 0.58 18.24
CA ARG A 24 11.27 -0.27 19.35
C ARG A 24 12.32 -1.27 18.89
N ASP A 25 13.35 -1.48 19.71
CA ASP A 25 14.44 -2.41 19.43
C ASP A 25 15.08 -2.23 18.04
N GLY A 26 15.21 -0.97 17.60
CA GLY A 26 15.79 -0.63 16.29
C GLY A 26 14.84 -0.76 15.09
N HIS A 27 13.59 -1.19 15.29
CA HIS A 27 12.62 -1.38 14.21
C HIS A 27 11.52 -0.34 14.28
N LEU A 28 11.06 0.14 13.13
CA LEU A 28 9.83 0.92 13.01
C LEU A 28 8.62 -0.01 12.99
N PHE A 29 7.58 0.34 13.76
CA PHE A 29 6.31 -0.37 13.81
C PHE A 29 5.20 0.52 13.26
N ILE A 30 4.39 -0.05 12.36
CA ILE A 30 3.12 0.54 11.90
C ILE A 30 2.01 -0.43 12.32
N LYS A 31 1.26 -0.07 13.36
CA LYS A 31 0.26 -0.94 14.02
C LYS A 31 -1.16 -0.39 13.85
N PRO A 32 -2.09 -1.13 13.23
CA PRO A 32 -3.50 -0.77 13.26
C PRO A 32 -4.09 -1.05 14.66
N THR A 33 -4.95 -0.15 15.14
CA THR A 33 -5.67 -0.25 16.43
C THR A 33 -7.15 0.10 16.23
N LEU A 34 -8.01 -0.12 17.23
CA LEU A 34 -9.43 0.20 17.10
C LEU A 34 -9.68 1.67 17.42
N THR A 35 -10.45 2.37 16.59
CA THR A 35 -10.91 3.73 16.88
C THR A 35 -11.75 3.77 18.15
N ALA A 36 -12.49 2.69 18.42
CA ALA A 36 -13.30 2.54 19.63
C ALA A 36 -12.48 2.53 20.94
N ASP A 37 -11.20 2.12 20.91
CA ASP A 37 -10.33 2.15 22.09
C ASP A 37 -10.08 3.60 22.56
N ARG A 38 -10.18 4.56 21.64
CA ARG A 38 -10.00 5.98 21.91
C ARG A 38 -11.31 6.70 22.26
N PHE A 39 -12.42 6.35 21.63
CA PHE A 39 -13.66 7.13 21.70
C PHE A 39 -14.90 6.41 22.24
N SER A 40 -14.88 5.08 22.34
CA SER A 40 -15.99 4.14 22.55
C SER A 40 -16.60 3.54 21.26
N PRO A 41 -17.22 2.35 21.34
CA PRO A 41 -17.98 1.77 20.23
C PRO A 41 -19.13 2.65 19.74
N GLU A 42 -19.85 3.31 20.64
CA GLU A 42 -21.02 4.14 20.32
C GLU A 42 -20.63 5.34 19.46
N PHE A 43 -19.45 5.93 19.71
CA PHE A 43 -18.92 7.04 18.93
C PHE A 43 -18.81 6.72 17.44
N LEU A 44 -18.55 5.46 17.07
CA LEU A 44 -18.48 5.08 15.65
C LEU A 44 -19.81 5.31 14.93
N TYR A 45 -20.94 5.20 15.63
CA TYR A 45 -22.27 5.26 15.06
C TYR A 45 -22.92 6.65 15.12
N ASN A 46 -22.49 7.51 16.04
CA ASN A 46 -23.13 8.80 16.29
C ASN A 46 -22.15 9.97 16.44
N GLY A 47 -20.86 9.70 16.32
CA GLY A 47 -19.81 10.67 16.58
C GLY A 47 -19.55 11.61 15.40
N THR A 48 -18.79 12.64 15.72
CA THR A 48 -18.15 13.53 14.77
C THR A 48 -16.68 13.61 15.13
N LEU A 49 -15.81 13.30 14.19
CA LEU A 49 -14.36 13.31 14.34
C LEU A 49 -13.76 14.45 13.51
N ASP A 50 -13.28 15.47 14.20
CA ASP A 50 -12.54 16.58 13.61
C ASP A 50 -11.02 16.36 13.76
N LEU A 51 -10.39 15.86 12.70
CA LEU A 51 -8.95 15.65 12.65
C LEU A 51 -8.16 16.96 12.44
N THR A 52 -8.82 18.09 12.15
CA THR A 52 -8.11 19.39 12.06
C THR A 52 -7.49 19.77 13.40
N LEU A 53 -8.14 19.38 14.50
CA LEU A 53 -7.64 19.52 15.87
C LEU A 53 -6.38 18.70 16.14
N GLU A 54 -6.12 17.68 15.31
CA GLU A 54 -4.94 16.81 15.38
C GLU A 54 -3.89 17.16 14.30
N GLY A 55 -4.09 18.25 13.56
CA GLY A 55 -3.17 18.65 12.50
C GLY A 55 -3.36 17.89 11.20
N CYS A 56 -4.61 17.56 10.84
CA CYS A 56 -4.95 16.98 9.55
C CYS A 56 -4.25 17.72 8.40
N ASN A 57 -3.54 16.97 7.57
CA ASN A 57 -2.70 17.53 6.51
C ASN A 57 -3.05 17.01 5.11
N VAL A 58 -4.11 16.21 4.99
CA VAL A 58 -4.68 15.78 3.71
C VAL A 58 -6.21 15.75 3.82
N ASN A 59 -6.87 16.71 3.15
CA ASN A 59 -8.34 16.84 3.16
C ASN A 59 -9.00 16.36 1.85
N TRP A 60 -8.55 15.23 1.31
CA TRP A 60 -9.18 14.66 0.13
C TRP A 60 -10.52 14.04 0.50
N GLY A 61 -11.57 14.33 -0.29
CA GLY A 61 -12.92 13.81 -0.05
C GLY A 61 -13.49 14.13 1.34
N GLY A 62 -13.07 15.25 1.96
CA GLY A 62 -13.50 15.62 3.32
C GLY A 62 -12.78 14.87 4.44
N GLY A 63 -11.66 14.19 4.17
CA GLY A 63 -10.97 13.35 5.14
C GLY A 63 -10.50 14.02 6.44
N CYS A 64 -10.55 15.34 6.58
CA CYS A 64 -10.25 16.00 7.87
C CYS A 64 -11.44 16.09 8.83
N PHE A 65 -12.67 15.91 8.35
CA PHE A 65 -13.88 15.99 9.17
C PHE A 65 -14.79 14.83 8.80
N LEU A 66 -15.02 13.94 9.76
CA LEU A 66 -15.80 12.73 9.56
C LEU A 66 -17.01 12.79 10.48
N GLU A 67 -18.18 12.54 9.94
CA GLU A 67 -19.42 12.43 10.70
C GLU A 67 -20.03 11.06 10.42
N ALA A 68 -20.48 10.37 11.47
CA ALA A 68 -21.21 9.13 11.29
C ALA A 68 -22.50 9.39 10.48
N GLY A 69 -22.85 8.45 9.59
CA GLY A 69 -24.03 8.59 8.72
C GLY A 69 -24.64 7.22 8.43
N ASP A 70 -24.91 6.94 7.16
CA ASP A 70 -25.40 5.61 6.74
C ASP A 70 -24.38 4.51 7.06
N ASP A 71 -23.09 4.79 6.86
CA ASP A 71 -21.98 4.00 7.41
C ASP A 71 -21.47 4.62 8.73
N ILE A 72 -20.48 3.99 9.36
CA ILE A 72 -19.89 4.47 10.63
C ILE A 72 -18.64 5.34 10.40
N ILE A 73 -18.15 5.99 11.44
CA ILE A 73 -16.75 6.46 11.45
C ILE A 73 -15.83 5.25 11.27
N GLN A 74 -14.75 5.43 10.52
CA GLN A 74 -13.70 4.45 10.27
C GLN A 74 -13.33 3.72 11.57
N PRO A 75 -13.60 2.41 11.67
CA PRO A 75 -13.48 1.66 12.92
C PRO A 75 -12.02 1.41 13.33
N ILE A 76 -11.06 1.69 12.44
CA ILE A 76 -9.63 1.44 12.64
C ILE A 76 -8.85 2.74 12.66
N GLN A 77 -7.80 2.80 13.49
CA GLN A 77 -6.73 3.79 13.39
C GLN A 77 -5.46 3.10 12.89
N SER A 78 -4.66 3.80 12.09
CA SER A 78 -3.37 3.32 11.61
C SER A 78 -2.42 4.49 11.34
N ALA A 79 -1.26 4.22 10.75
CA ALA A 79 -0.33 5.25 10.31
C ALA A 79 0.10 5.07 8.85
N ARG A 80 0.33 6.22 8.21
CA ARG A 80 0.98 6.36 6.90
C ARG A 80 2.06 7.42 7.01
N ILE A 81 3.28 7.06 6.65
CA ILE A 81 4.43 7.97 6.62
C ILE A 81 5.00 8.06 5.22
N HIS A 82 5.63 9.19 4.91
CA HIS A 82 6.24 9.41 3.60
C HIS A 82 7.50 10.25 3.72
N THR A 83 8.44 10.05 2.80
CA THR A 83 9.72 10.77 2.80
C THR A 83 9.73 12.02 1.92
N LYS A 84 8.58 12.44 1.34
CA LYS A 84 8.49 13.56 0.38
C LYS A 84 9.32 14.81 0.72
N LYS A 85 9.38 15.20 2.00
CA LYS A 85 10.11 16.40 2.47
C LYS A 85 11.51 16.11 3.02
N SER A 86 11.89 14.85 3.17
CA SER A 86 13.12 14.42 3.84
C SER A 86 14.07 13.65 2.92
N PHE A 87 13.55 12.89 1.97
CA PHE A 87 14.34 12.08 1.05
C PHE A 87 13.53 11.71 -0.19
N SER A 88 14.09 12.01 -1.36
CA SER A 88 13.66 11.52 -2.66
C SER A 88 14.87 11.30 -3.55
N PHE A 89 14.74 10.43 -4.55
CA PHE A 89 15.84 10.08 -5.44
C PHE A 89 15.31 9.63 -6.80
N THR A 90 16.16 9.74 -7.81
CA THR A 90 15.93 9.14 -9.13
C THR A 90 17.05 8.15 -9.40
N TYR A 91 16.66 6.91 -9.69
CA TYR A 91 17.55 5.77 -9.94
C TYR A 91 18.41 5.36 -8.73
N GLY A 92 18.66 4.07 -8.61
CA GLY A 92 19.38 3.49 -7.48
C GLY A 92 19.01 2.03 -7.27
N ILE A 93 19.69 1.45 -6.29
CA ILE A 93 19.33 0.15 -5.71
C ILE A 93 18.66 0.44 -4.37
N VAL A 94 17.46 -0.09 -4.18
CA VAL A 94 16.69 -0.01 -2.95
C VAL A 94 16.67 -1.37 -2.29
N GLU A 95 16.88 -1.38 -0.98
CA GLU A 95 16.70 -2.53 -0.11
C GLU A 95 15.77 -2.15 1.04
N VAL A 96 14.59 -2.77 1.09
CA VAL A 96 13.66 -2.65 2.23
C VAL A 96 13.63 -3.98 2.96
N ARG A 97 14.09 -4.01 4.22
CA ARG A 97 13.96 -5.20 5.07
C ARG A 97 12.76 -5.04 6.00
N ALA A 98 11.72 -5.82 5.77
CA ALA A 98 10.44 -5.67 6.44
C ALA A 98 9.81 -7.03 6.80
N LYS A 99 9.07 -7.05 7.91
CA LYS A 99 8.22 -8.17 8.33
C LYS A 99 6.75 -7.74 8.23
N MET A 100 5.97 -8.52 7.51
CA MET A 100 4.55 -8.21 7.29
C MET A 100 3.71 -8.55 8.53
N PRO A 101 2.62 -7.81 8.79
CA PRO A 101 1.71 -8.13 9.86
C PRO A 101 0.95 -9.44 9.62
N LYS A 102 0.31 -9.92 10.68
CA LYS A 102 -0.71 -10.97 10.65
C LYS A 102 -2.04 -10.36 11.05
N GLY A 103 -3.07 -10.83 10.38
CA GLY A 103 -4.43 -10.46 10.72
C GLY A 103 -5.28 -10.44 9.48
N ASP A 104 -6.53 -10.85 9.63
CA ASP A 104 -7.46 -10.76 8.54
C ASP A 104 -7.75 -9.31 8.20
N TRP A 105 -7.85 -9.04 6.90
CA TRP A 105 -8.24 -7.74 6.35
C TRP A 105 -7.21 -6.61 6.51
N ILE A 106 -5.99 -6.91 6.95
CA ILE A 106 -4.89 -5.92 6.99
C ILE A 106 -4.13 -5.92 5.65
N TRP A 107 -3.78 -4.73 5.18
CA TRP A 107 -3.09 -4.44 3.92
C TRP A 107 -1.87 -3.53 4.19
N PRO A 108 -0.70 -4.10 4.53
CA PRO A 108 0.57 -3.38 4.50
C PRO A 108 0.99 -3.03 3.06
N ALA A 109 1.63 -1.87 2.91
CA ALA A 109 2.28 -1.47 1.67
C ALA A 109 3.61 -0.75 1.94
N VAL A 110 4.61 -1.07 1.11
CA VAL A 110 5.82 -0.27 0.94
C VAL A 110 5.92 0.09 -0.54
N TRP A 111 5.81 1.38 -0.81
CA TRP A 111 5.67 1.88 -2.16
C TRP A 111 6.35 3.25 -2.29
N MET A 112 6.42 3.74 -3.52
CA MET A 112 7.03 5.01 -3.84
C MET A 112 6.12 5.79 -4.77
N SER A 113 6.04 7.10 -4.53
CA SER A 113 5.23 8.04 -5.30
C SER A 113 6.12 9.16 -5.84
N PRO A 114 5.81 9.74 -7.01
CA PRO A 114 6.55 10.88 -7.53
C PRO A 114 6.53 12.04 -6.53
N THR A 115 7.69 12.66 -6.32
CA THR A 115 7.80 13.85 -5.45
C THR A 115 6.99 15.00 -6.03
N ASP A 116 7.11 15.18 -7.34
CA ASP A 116 6.42 16.18 -8.13
C ASP A 116 5.59 15.49 -9.21
N SER A 117 4.34 15.92 -9.40
CA SER A 117 3.44 15.37 -10.41
C SER A 117 3.71 15.99 -11.79
N VAL A 118 4.93 15.82 -12.30
CA VAL A 118 5.42 16.47 -13.55
C VAL A 118 4.52 16.19 -14.75
N TYR A 119 3.97 14.97 -14.83
CA TYR A 119 3.09 14.54 -15.92
C TYR A 119 1.60 14.59 -15.56
N GLY A 120 1.26 15.10 -14.37
CA GLY A 120 -0.10 15.15 -13.82
C GLY A 120 -0.39 14.07 -12.79
N SER A 121 -1.66 13.94 -12.41
CA SER A 121 -2.10 13.00 -11.36
C SER A 121 -1.85 11.53 -11.70
N ASN A 122 -1.77 10.68 -10.67
CA ASN A 122 -1.71 9.22 -10.82
C ASN A 122 -2.76 8.71 -11.83
N PRO A 123 -2.42 7.82 -12.80
CA PRO A 123 -1.14 7.14 -13.00
C PRO A 123 -0.15 7.87 -13.93
N ARG A 124 -0.42 9.12 -14.33
CA ARG A 124 0.41 9.83 -15.31
C ARG A 124 1.85 10.07 -14.87
N SER A 125 2.06 10.33 -13.58
CA SER A 125 3.41 10.55 -13.02
C SER A 125 4.01 9.28 -12.38
N GLY A 126 3.36 8.13 -12.55
CA GLY A 126 3.86 6.85 -12.05
C GLY A 126 3.56 6.55 -10.57
N GLU A 127 3.64 5.28 -10.22
CA GLU A 127 3.64 4.72 -8.86
C GLU A 127 4.50 3.44 -8.89
N ILE A 128 5.32 3.22 -7.86
CA ILE A 128 6.17 2.02 -7.76
C ILE A 128 5.85 1.31 -6.45
N ASP A 129 5.14 0.19 -6.52
CA ASP A 129 4.82 -0.63 -5.36
C ASP A 129 5.88 -1.71 -5.20
N LEU A 130 6.77 -1.57 -4.21
CA LEU A 130 7.79 -2.58 -3.92
C LEU A 130 7.15 -3.84 -3.34
N THR A 131 6.21 -3.67 -2.41
CA THR A 131 5.45 -4.78 -1.84
C THR A 131 4.08 -4.35 -1.33
N GLU A 132 3.07 -5.14 -1.70
CA GLU A 132 1.75 -5.14 -1.11
C GLU A 132 1.34 -6.56 -0.73
N VAL A 133 0.78 -6.74 0.46
CA VAL A 133 0.37 -8.05 0.97
C VAL A 133 -1.03 -7.97 1.56
N ARG A 134 -1.84 -9.01 1.36
CA ARG A 134 -3.07 -9.25 2.13
C ARG A 134 -2.72 -10.22 3.24
N THR A 135 -2.89 -9.86 4.52
CA THR A 135 -2.27 -10.66 5.60
C THR A 135 -3.18 -11.74 6.20
N ASN A 136 -4.32 -12.01 5.57
CA ASN A 136 -5.16 -13.16 5.88
C ASN A 136 -4.35 -14.46 5.84
N ALA A 137 -4.59 -15.37 6.79
CA ALA A 137 -3.83 -16.62 6.91
C ALA A 137 -4.01 -17.53 5.68
N ASN A 138 -5.25 -17.64 5.21
CA ASN A 138 -5.61 -18.59 4.16
C ASN A 138 -6.67 -18.01 3.23
N LEU A 139 -6.42 -16.80 2.74
CA LEU A 139 -7.23 -16.19 1.68
C LEU A 139 -6.89 -16.85 0.35
N SER A 140 -7.92 -17.33 -0.34
CA SER A 140 -7.83 -18.02 -1.62
C SER A 140 -8.84 -17.45 -2.61
N CYS A 141 -8.41 -17.21 -3.84
CA CYS A 141 -9.29 -16.75 -4.92
C CYS A 141 -9.18 -17.76 -6.06
N ASN A 142 -10.30 -18.38 -6.44
CA ASN A 142 -10.34 -19.44 -7.46
C ASN A 142 -9.31 -20.55 -7.21
N GLY A 143 -9.15 -20.97 -5.95
CA GLY A 143 -8.22 -22.03 -5.55
C GLY A 143 -6.74 -21.62 -5.48
N LYS A 144 -6.40 -20.35 -5.73
CA LYS A 144 -5.02 -19.83 -5.65
C LYS A 144 -4.81 -19.02 -4.37
N PRO A 145 -3.68 -19.18 -3.67
CA PRO A 145 -3.34 -18.37 -2.50
C PRO A 145 -3.29 -16.87 -2.84
N TYR A 146 -3.92 -16.05 -2.02
CA TYR A 146 -3.97 -14.59 -2.11
C TYR A 146 -3.69 -13.88 -0.78
N GLY A 147 -3.53 -14.64 0.31
CA GLY A 147 -3.21 -14.12 1.64
C GLY A 147 -1.72 -13.91 1.89
N ARG A 148 -1.29 -14.02 3.16
CA ARG A 148 0.04 -13.63 3.66
C ARG A 148 1.25 -14.36 3.05
N ARG A 149 1.00 -15.33 2.16
CA ARG A 149 2.00 -16.06 1.38
C ARG A 149 2.30 -15.43 0.03
N LEU A 150 1.57 -14.38 -0.35
CA LEU A 150 1.71 -13.73 -1.65
C LEU A 150 2.01 -12.25 -1.46
N SER A 151 3.16 -11.81 -1.99
CA SER A 151 3.52 -10.40 -2.11
C SER A 151 3.39 -9.98 -3.57
N GLY A 152 2.68 -8.87 -3.81
CA GLY A 152 2.59 -8.23 -5.12
C GLY A 152 3.59 -7.07 -5.23
N THR A 153 4.04 -6.82 -6.45
CA THR A 153 4.92 -5.70 -6.83
C THR A 153 4.42 -5.16 -8.15
N THR A 154 4.27 -3.84 -8.26
CA THR A 154 3.56 -3.22 -9.38
C THR A 154 4.20 -1.90 -9.80
N LEU A 155 4.19 -1.63 -11.10
CA LEU A 155 4.36 -0.27 -11.62
C LEU A 155 3.01 0.23 -12.13
N HIS A 156 2.50 1.36 -11.64
CA HIS A 156 1.35 2.03 -12.25
C HIS A 156 1.82 3.12 -13.19
N TRP A 157 1.27 3.14 -14.40
CA TRP A 157 1.60 4.09 -15.45
C TRP A 157 0.46 4.14 -16.47
N GLY A 158 0.23 5.27 -17.12
CA GLY A 158 -0.77 5.39 -18.18
C GLY A 158 -1.32 6.81 -18.32
N PRO A 159 -2.07 7.08 -19.40
CA PRO A 159 -2.59 8.42 -19.68
C PRO A 159 -3.75 8.82 -18.77
N ASP A 160 -4.39 7.88 -18.11
CA ASP A 160 -5.48 8.11 -17.14
C ASP A 160 -5.77 6.84 -16.34
N ALA A 161 -6.74 6.92 -15.43
CA ALA A 161 -7.11 5.82 -14.55
C ALA A 161 -7.71 4.60 -15.29
N GLN A 162 -8.39 4.80 -16.42
CA GLN A 162 -8.99 3.70 -17.21
C GLN A 162 -7.92 2.95 -18.01
N HIS A 163 -6.88 3.66 -18.43
CA HIS A 163 -5.77 3.14 -19.22
C HIS A 163 -4.50 2.90 -18.36
N ASN A 164 -4.68 2.56 -17.08
CA ASN A 164 -3.55 2.22 -16.20
C ASN A 164 -2.94 0.85 -16.59
N GLY A 165 -1.71 0.89 -17.12
CA GLY A 165 -0.93 -0.24 -17.62
C GLY A 165 -0.42 -1.23 -16.57
N HIS A 166 -0.75 -1.04 -15.29
CA HIS A 166 -0.25 -1.86 -14.18
C HIS A 166 -0.31 -3.38 -14.36
N ARG A 167 -1.31 -3.92 -15.07
CA ARG A 167 -1.42 -5.35 -15.35
C ARG A 167 -0.28 -5.90 -16.20
N MET A 168 0.36 -5.05 -16.99
CA MET A 168 1.54 -5.41 -17.82
C MET A 168 2.83 -5.42 -17.01
N THR A 169 2.81 -4.84 -15.81
CA THR A 169 3.97 -4.62 -14.94
C THR A 169 3.63 -5.00 -13.50
N TYR A 170 2.94 -6.13 -13.36
CA TYR A 170 2.60 -6.75 -12.08
C TYR A 170 3.34 -8.07 -11.95
N TRP A 171 4.06 -8.23 -10.85
CA TRP A 171 4.76 -9.45 -10.48
C TRP A 171 4.37 -9.87 -9.07
N GLN A 172 4.61 -11.13 -8.75
CA GLN A 172 4.27 -11.68 -7.45
C GLN A 172 5.30 -12.69 -6.98
N LYS A 173 5.55 -12.70 -5.67
CA LYS A 173 6.31 -13.75 -4.99
C LYS A 173 5.37 -14.57 -4.12
N PHE A 174 5.32 -15.87 -4.37
CA PHE A 174 4.66 -16.84 -3.50
C PHE A 174 5.69 -17.54 -2.61
N LEU A 175 5.37 -17.70 -1.32
CA LEU A 175 6.12 -18.51 -0.37
C LEU A 175 5.27 -19.72 0.06
N SER A 176 5.82 -20.93 -0.07
CA SER A 176 5.12 -22.16 0.32
C SER A 176 5.02 -22.27 1.84
N HIS A 177 6.14 -22.12 2.55
CA HIS A 177 6.32 -21.96 4.00
C HIS A 177 7.79 -21.60 4.31
N PRO A 178 8.09 -20.83 5.38
CA PRO A 178 7.16 -19.98 6.11
C PRO A 178 6.65 -18.80 5.25
N ASP A 179 5.71 -18.00 5.76
CA ASP A 179 5.07 -16.88 5.03
C ASP A 179 5.71 -15.51 5.34
N PHE A 180 5.25 -14.43 4.66
CA PHE A 180 5.82 -13.08 4.80
C PHE A 180 5.68 -12.45 6.20
N SER A 181 4.86 -13.05 7.07
CA SER A 181 4.65 -12.61 8.44
C SER A 181 5.51 -13.37 9.47
N SER A 182 6.27 -14.36 9.01
CA SER A 182 7.02 -15.25 9.88
C SER A 182 8.38 -14.65 10.27
N ASP A 183 9.08 -14.02 9.33
CA ASP A 183 10.36 -13.35 9.53
C ASP A 183 10.43 -12.05 8.70
N PHE A 184 11.53 -11.32 8.82
CA PHE A 184 11.87 -10.22 7.92
C PHE A 184 12.29 -10.76 6.56
N HIS A 185 11.75 -10.14 5.52
CA HIS A 185 12.07 -10.39 4.12
C HIS A 185 12.72 -9.15 3.51
N LEU A 186 13.58 -9.38 2.52
CA LEU A 186 14.24 -8.31 1.77
C LEU A 186 13.50 -8.05 0.47
N PHE A 187 12.90 -6.87 0.34
CA PHE A 187 12.26 -6.39 -0.88
C PHE A 187 13.23 -5.45 -1.61
N GLY A 188 13.71 -5.89 -2.76
CA GLY A 188 14.73 -5.21 -3.54
C GLY A 188 14.18 -4.59 -4.81
N LEU A 189 14.72 -3.42 -5.18
CA LEU A 189 14.47 -2.75 -6.45
C LEU A 189 15.79 -2.23 -7.01
N GLU A 190 16.14 -2.60 -8.24
CA GLU A 190 17.11 -1.87 -9.04
C GLU A 190 16.36 -1.03 -10.08
N TRP A 191 16.47 0.29 -9.98
CA TRP A 191 15.85 1.25 -10.88
C TRP A 191 16.93 2.06 -11.57
N SER A 192 17.00 1.99 -12.89
CA SER A 192 18.00 2.66 -13.71
C SER A 192 17.34 3.45 -14.84
N PRO A 193 18.07 4.33 -15.56
CA PRO A 193 17.53 5.00 -16.74
C PRO A 193 17.04 4.05 -17.85
N THR A 194 17.39 2.76 -17.77
CA THR A 194 17.02 1.77 -18.78
C THR A 194 15.84 0.88 -18.38
N GLY A 195 15.54 0.74 -17.08
CA GLY A 195 14.47 -0.14 -16.62
C GLY A 195 14.49 -0.44 -15.12
N PHE A 196 13.82 -1.53 -14.78
CA PHE A 196 13.56 -2.00 -13.42
C PHE A 196 13.88 -3.48 -13.28
N GLU A 197 14.38 -3.86 -12.11
CA GLU A 197 14.43 -5.24 -11.65
C GLU A 197 13.95 -5.29 -10.20
N PHE A 198 13.06 -6.23 -9.89
CA PHE A 198 12.47 -6.41 -8.57
C PHE A 198 12.87 -7.76 -8.00
N SER A 199 13.22 -7.80 -6.73
CA SER A 199 13.60 -9.03 -6.04
C SER A 199 12.95 -9.17 -4.68
N VAL A 200 12.79 -10.41 -4.24
CA VAL A 200 12.39 -10.77 -2.88
C VAL A 200 13.36 -11.82 -2.37
N ASP A 201 13.99 -11.55 -1.23
CA ASP A 201 15.04 -12.36 -0.61
C ASP A 201 16.18 -12.69 -1.58
N ASN A 202 16.64 -11.67 -2.31
CA ASN A 202 17.67 -11.75 -3.36
C ASN A 202 17.30 -12.61 -4.57
N ILE A 203 16.03 -13.00 -4.72
CA ILE A 203 15.53 -13.73 -5.88
C ILE A 203 14.77 -12.76 -6.78
N LEU A 204 15.23 -12.58 -8.02
CA LEU A 204 14.53 -11.80 -9.05
C LEU A 204 13.10 -12.35 -9.26
N ILE A 205 12.10 -11.48 -9.18
CA ILE A 205 10.68 -11.82 -9.38
C ILE A 205 10.06 -11.16 -10.61
N GLY A 206 10.69 -10.09 -11.10
CA GLY A 206 10.18 -9.32 -12.22
C GLY A 206 11.21 -8.32 -12.72
N SER A 207 11.12 -8.00 -14.01
CA SER A 207 11.98 -7.00 -14.65
C SER A 207 11.20 -6.27 -15.72
N MET A 208 11.49 -4.99 -15.94
CA MET A 208 10.87 -4.21 -17.00
C MET A 208 11.82 -3.23 -17.66
N PHE A 209 11.98 -3.40 -18.97
CA PHE A 209 12.78 -2.54 -19.84
C PHE A 209 11.87 -2.10 -21.00
N PRO A 210 11.38 -0.85 -21.01
CA PRO A 210 10.45 -0.42 -22.04
C PRO A 210 11.11 -0.43 -23.44
N PRO A 211 10.31 -0.64 -24.51
CA PRO A 211 10.79 -0.60 -25.90
C PRO A 211 11.32 0.79 -26.29
N PRO A 212 11.90 0.99 -27.48
CA PRO A 212 12.41 2.30 -27.91
C PRO A 212 11.42 3.46 -27.76
N GLY A 213 10.12 3.25 -28.01
CA GLY A 213 9.04 4.22 -27.80
C GLY A 213 8.52 4.34 -26.36
N GLY A 214 9.23 3.73 -25.40
CA GLY A 214 8.96 3.87 -23.97
C GLY A 214 7.70 3.15 -23.49
N PHE A 215 7.23 3.53 -22.30
CA PHE A 215 5.96 3.02 -21.77
C PHE A 215 4.76 3.39 -22.65
N TRP A 216 4.84 4.44 -23.46
CA TRP A 216 3.74 4.83 -24.35
C TRP A 216 3.48 3.78 -25.43
N GLU A 217 4.55 3.36 -26.11
CA GLU A 217 4.51 2.24 -27.07
C GLU A 217 4.13 0.95 -26.36
N MET A 218 4.70 0.67 -25.18
CA MET A 218 4.39 -0.53 -24.40
C MET A 218 2.90 -0.65 -24.10
N GLY A 219 2.24 0.46 -23.72
CA GLY A 219 0.80 0.48 -23.41
C GLY A 219 -0.09 0.38 -24.63
N GLY A 220 0.47 0.47 -25.85
CA GLY A 220 -0.29 0.56 -27.09
C GLY A 220 -1.18 1.80 -27.14
N PHE A 221 -0.77 2.89 -26.48
CA PHE A 221 -1.57 4.11 -26.43
C PHE A 221 -1.51 4.87 -27.75
N GLU A 222 -2.64 5.46 -28.13
CA GLU A 222 -2.79 6.22 -29.36
C GLU A 222 -2.82 7.73 -29.08
N GLY A 223 -2.45 8.53 -30.09
CA GLY A 223 -2.44 9.99 -30.00
C GLY A 223 -1.10 10.56 -29.54
N GLU A 224 -1.15 11.74 -28.93
CA GLU A 224 0.04 12.46 -28.48
C GLU A 224 0.58 11.87 -27.18
N ASN A 225 1.85 11.45 -27.19
CA ASN A 225 2.51 10.88 -26.03
C ASN A 225 2.62 11.91 -24.90
N ILE A 226 1.87 11.67 -23.81
CA ILE A 226 1.78 12.61 -22.70
C ILE A 226 3.11 12.85 -21.96
N TRP A 227 4.03 11.89 -22.04
CA TRP A 227 5.34 11.99 -21.43
C TRP A 227 6.34 12.75 -22.28
N ASN A 228 6.01 12.98 -23.55
CA ASN A 228 6.79 13.81 -24.47
C ASN A 228 6.26 15.26 -24.57
N LEU A 229 5.14 15.60 -23.89
CA LEU A 229 4.49 16.92 -24.00
C LEU A 229 5.38 18.10 -23.59
N THR A 230 6.35 17.87 -22.70
CA THR A 230 7.33 18.89 -22.26
C THR A 230 8.67 18.79 -22.98
N GLY A 231 8.82 17.86 -23.94
CA GLY A 231 10.04 17.64 -24.72
C GLY A 231 11.22 17.03 -23.94
N ASN A 232 11.04 16.66 -22.67
CA ASN A 232 12.11 16.22 -21.77
C ASN A 232 11.93 14.80 -21.20
N GLY A 233 10.82 14.12 -21.50
CA GLY A 233 10.60 12.75 -21.01
C GLY A 233 11.57 11.76 -21.63
N THR A 234 12.15 10.92 -20.79
CA THR A 234 13.05 9.85 -21.22
C THR A 234 12.27 8.59 -21.59
N ARG A 235 12.96 7.56 -22.09
CA ARG A 235 12.35 6.27 -22.42
C ARG A 235 11.65 5.60 -21.23
N ILE A 236 12.09 5.89 -20.00
CA ILE A 236 11.51 5.32 -18.77
C ILE A 236 10.43 6.21 -18.14
N ALA A 237 10.09 7.35 -18.77
CA ALA A 237 8.96 8.16 -18.31
C ALA A 237 7.68 7.29 -18.21
N PRO A 238 6.91 7.40 -17.10
CA PRO A 238 6.94 8.50 -16.12
C PRO A 238 7.93 8.36 -14.96
N PHE A 239 8.79 7.35 -14.97
CA PHE A 239 9.68 7.02 -13.86
C PHE A 239 11.10 7.58 -14.03
N ASP A 240 11.19 8.84 -14.47
CA ASP A 240 12.43 9.55 -14.75
C ASP A 240 12.60 10.83 -13.92
N HIS A 241 11.74 11.00 -12.91
CA HIS A 241 11.79 12.06 -11.92
C HIS A 241 11.97 11.49 -10.50
N PRO A 242 12.28 12.32 -9.48
CA PRO A 242 12.50 11.82 -8.12
C PRO A 242 11.23 11.23 -7.48
N PHE A 243 11.36 10.04 -6.93
CA PHE A 243 10.31 9.39 -6.13
C PHE A 243 10.68 9.42 -4.64
N HIS A 244 9.67 9.39 -3.79
CA HIS A 244 9.80 9.30 -2.33
C HIS A 244 9.05 8.08 -1.81
N PHE A 245 9.50 7.52 -0.68
CA PHE A 245 8.86 6.36 -0.07
C PHE A 245 7.55 6.74 0.63
N ILE A 246 6.59 5.82 0.60
CA ILE A 246 5.39 5.79 1.43
C ILE A 246 5.33 4.41 2.10
N LEU A 247 5.08 4.41 3.41
CA LEU A 247 4.91 3.21 4.21
C LEU A 247 3.58 3.34 4.95
N ASP A 248 2.71 2.33 4.81
CA ASP A 248 1.45 2.32 5.54
C ASP A 248 0.89 0.92 5.78
N VAL A 249 -0.07 0.88 6.69
CA VAL A 249 -0.90 -0.29 6.93
C VAL A 249 -2.37 0.14 6.81
N ALA A 250 -3.00 -0.19 5.70
CA ALA A 250 -4.42 -0.03 5.49
C ALA A 250 -5.21 -1.24 6.03
N VAL A 251 -6.53 -1.08 6.19
CA VAL A 251 -7.43 -2.17 6.60
C VAL A 251 -8.68 -2.15 5.74
N GLY A 252 -9.11 -3.33 5.28
CA GLY A 252 -10.31 -3.53 4.48
C GLY A 252 -10.26 -2.85 3.11
N GLY A 253 -11.42 -2.39 2.63
CA GLY A 253 -11.57 -1.76 1.33
C GLY A 253 -11.52 -2.73 0.14
N ASN A 254 -11.20 -2.19 -1.04
CA ASN A 254 -11.28 -2.90 -2.32
C ASN A 254 -10.09 -3.85 -2.57
N MET A 255 -9.08 -3.84 -1.69
CA MET A 255 -7.95 -4.76 -1.80
C MET A 255 -8.38 -6.21 -1.65
N PHE A 256 -9.47 -6.49 -0.94
CA PHE A 256 -9.97 -7.85 -0.67
C PHE A 256 -11.14 -8.17 -1.61
N PRO A 257 -10.95 -8.99 -2.66
CA PRO A 257 -12.01 -9.20 -3.64
C PRO A 257 -13.15 -10.07 -3.11
N ASP A 258 -14.37 -9.80 -3.54
CA ASP A 258 -15.60 -10.48 -3.08
C ASP A 258 -15.65 -11.97 -3.47
N TRP A 259 -14.91 -12.38 -4.51
CA TRP A 259 -14.83 -13.77 -4.97
C TRP A 259 -13.76 -14.60 -4.26
N CYS A 260 -13.09 -14.04 -3.25
CA CYS A 260 -12.09 -14.73 -2.47
C CYS A 260 -12.68 -15.27 -1.17
N VAL A 261 -12.22 -16.44 -0.74
CA VAL A 261 -12.65 -17.11 0.49
C VAL A 261 -11.48 -17.16 1.45
N ASN A 262 -11.68 -16.70 2.68
CA ASN A 262 -10.70 -16.86 3.76
C ASN A 262 -11.08 -18.09 4.59
N GLN A 263 -10.10 -18.95 4.93
CA GLN A 263 -10.35 -20.15 5.74
C GLN A 263 -9.32 -20.29 6.87
N PRO A 264 -9.29 -19.38 7.86
CA PRO A 264 -8.42 -19.53 9.01
C PRO A 264 -8.89 -20.75 9.81
N PHE A 265 -7.98 -21.66 10.15
CA PHE A 265 -8.27 -22.86 10.95
C PHE A 265 -9.23 -23.90 10.31
N GLY A 266 -9.36 -23.89 8.98
CA GLY A 266 -10.13 -24.91 8.25
C GLY A 266 -11.64 -24.70 8.23
N GLN A 267 -12.14 -23.56 8.72
CA GLN A 267 -13.52 -23.13 8.54
C GLN A 267 -13.57 -21.83 7.71
N PRO A 268 -14.52 -21.66 6.78
CA PRO A 268 -14.69 -20.40 6.06
C PRO A 268 -14.99 -19.24 7.02
N LEU A 269 -14.16 -18.22 6.96
CA LEU A 269 -14.45 -16.90 7.47
C LEU A 269 -14.96 -16.05 6.31
N GLU A 270 -16.26 -15.78 6.32
CA GLU A 270 -16.87 -14.93 5.30
C GLU A 270 -16.32 -13.50 5.39
N LYS A 271 -16.05 -12.89 4.23
CA LYS A 271 -15.70 -11.48 4.15
C LYS A 271 -16.91 -10.65 4.59
N PRO A 272 -16.81 -9.80 5.63
CA PRO A 272 -17.99 -9.12 6.18
C PRO A 272 -18.65 -8.06 5.28
N TRP A 273 -17.99 -7.59 4.22
CA TRP A 273 -18.50 -6.52 3.37
C TRP A 273 -18.36 -6.87 1.88
N LYS A 274 -19.17 -6.23 1.03
CA LYS A 274 -19.02 -6.30 -0.43
C LYS A 274 -18.44 -5.00 -0.96
N MET A 275 -17.65 -5.07 -2.04
CA MET A 275 -17.04 -3.87 -2.63
C MET A 275 -18.07 -2.95 -3.28
N SER A 276 -19.21 -3.51 -3.72
CA SER A 276 -20.31 -2.76 -4.35
C SER A 276 -21.16 -1.97 -3.38
N ASP A 277 -21.12 -2.31 -2.09
CA ASP A 277 -22.08 -1.79 -1.13
C ASP A 277 -21.65 -0.39 -0.64
N PRO A 278 -22.59 0.54 -0.46
CA PRO A 278 -22.27 1.89 0.05
C PRO A 278 -21.89 1.88 1.52
N VAL A 279 -22.34 0.87 2.28
CA VAL A 279 -22.04 0.65 3.70
C VAL A 279 -21.12 -0.56 3.81
N GLN A 280 -19.86 -0.34 4.16
CA GLN A 280 -18.83 -1.39 4.20
C GLN A 280 -18.17 -1.51 5.57
N MET A 281 -17.97 -0.38 6.26
CA MET A 281 -17.26 -0.36 7.55
C MET A 281 -18.10 -0.91 8.68
N ARG A 282 -19.42 -0.65 8.67
CA ARG A 282 -20.36 -1.16 9.66
C ARG A 282 -20.38 -2.69 9.73
N PRO A 283 -20.64 -3.44 8.65
CA PRO A 283 -20.67 -4.91 8.75
C PRO A 283 -19.27 -5.49 9.04
N PHE A 284 -18.19 -4.83 8.60
CA PHE A 284 -16.83 -5.14 9.05
C PHE A 284 -16.69 -5.02 10.58
N TRP A 285 -17.11 -3.90 11.18
CA TRP A 285 -17.03 -3.65 12.61
C TRP A 285 -17.93 -4.57 13.45
N GLU A 286 -19.14 -4.84 12.97
CA GLU A 286 -20.13 -5.69 13.66
C GLU A 286 -19.70 -7.16 13.67
N ASN A 287 -18.87 -7.59 12.71
CA ASN A 287 -18.31 -8.94 12.65
C ASN A 287 -16.90 -9.06 13.26
N ARG A 288 -16.46 -8.08 14.08
CA ARG A 288 -15.11 -8.08 14.66
C ARG A 288 -14.77 -9.27 15.54
N GLU A 289 -15.75 -9.88 16.17
CA GLU A 289 -15.54 -11.09 16.98
C GLU A 289 -14.96 -12.25 16.15
N HIS A 290 -15.19 -12.26 14.83
CA HIS A 290 -14.68 -13.27 13.91
C HIS A 290 -13.26 -12.99 13.41
N TRP A 291 -12.90 -11.71 13.17
CA TRP A 291 -11.61 -11.36 12.57
C TRP A 291 -10.59 -10.78 13.56
N LEU A 292 -11.02 -10.05 14.60
CA LEU A 292 -10.11 -9.40 15.56
C LEU A 292 -9.21 -10.39 16.31
N PRO A 293 -9.67 -11.61 16.69
CA PRO A 293 -8.77 -12.60 17.30
C PRO A 293 -7.57 -12.96 16.42
N THR A 294 -7.69 -12.84 15.10
CA THR A 294 -6.60 -13.15 14.15
C THR A 294 -5.48 -12.12 14.15
N TRP A 295 -5.73 -10.92 14.69
CA TRP A 295 -4.74 -9.84 14.80
C TRP A 295 -3.78 -10.08 15.97
N ASN A 296 -4.18 -10.91 16.95
CA ASN A 296 -3.39 -11.17 18.16
C ASN A 296 -2.82 -9.88 18.76
N ILE A 297 -3.72 -8.95 19.09
CA ILE A 297 -3.39 -7.56 19.44
C ILE A 297 -2.43 -7.40 20.63
N GLU A 298 -2.32 -8.46 21.45
CA GLU A 298 -1.43 -8.58 22.61
C GLU A 298 0.04 -8.83 22.24
N THR A 299 0.35 -9.38 21.05
CA THR A 299 1.73 -9.74 20.65
C THR A 299 2.34 -8.86 19.57
N GLU A 300 1.62 -7.80 19.16
CA GLU A 300 1.98 -6.92 18.02
C GLU A 300 2.21 -7.68 16.70
N ASP A 301 1.60 -8.85 16.56
CA ASP A 301 1.66 -9.62 15.32
C ASP A 301 0.96 -8.86 14.19
N ASN A 302 0.01 -7.97 14.49
CA ASN A 302 -0.68 -7.12 13.55
C ASN A 302 0.09 -5.87 13.09
N ALA A 303 1.33 -5.67 13.54
CA ALA A 303 2.15 -4.53 13.12
C ALA A 303 3.06 -4.89 11.94
N MET A 304 3.11 -4.05 10.91
CA MET A 304 4.21 -4.08 9.94
C MET A 304 5.47 -3.57 10.62
N ARG A 305 6.58 -4.30 10.48
CA ARG A 305 7.87 -3.94 11.09
C ARG A 305 8.89 -3.68 10.00
N ILE A 306 9.54 -2.52 10.03
CA ILE A 306 10.63 -2.17 9.13
C ILE A 306 11.92 -2.17 9.94
N ASP A 307 12.89 -2.99 9.53
CA ASP A 307 14.25 -2.97 10.08
C ASP A 307 15.02 -1.81 9.47
N TYR A 308 15.13 -1.79 8.14
CA TYR A 308 15.78 -0.70 7.44
C TYR A 308 15.21 -0.47 6.03
N ILE A 309 15.47 0.74 5.54
CA ILE A 309 15.41 1.11 4.13
C ILE A 309 16.79 1.65 3.76
N ARG A 310 17.41 1.08 2.74
CA ARG A 310 18.69 1.54 2.20
C ARG A 310 18.55 1.86 0.73
N VAL A 311 19.20 2.94 0.31
CA VAL A 311 19.26 3.36 -1.08
C VAL A 311 20.72 3.58 -1.45
N TYR A 312 21.15 2.92 -2.52
CA TYR A 312 22.51 3.01 -3.05
C TYR A 312 22.47 3.63 -4.44
N ALA A 313 23.36 4.58 -4.70
CA ALA A 313 23.52 5.14 -6.03
C ALA A 313 24.13 4.09 -6.98
N LEU A 314 23.72 4.11 -8.24
CA LEU A 314 24.33 3.29 -9.28
C LEU A 314 25.69 3.89 -9.66
N ASN A 315 26.78 3.14 -9.45
CA ASN A 315 28.16 3.59 -9.69
C ASN A 315 28.43 4.16 -11.10
N GLN A 316 27.62 3.78 -12.10
CA GLN A 316 27.79 4.18 -13.50
C GLN A 316 27.00 5.44 -13.91
N TYR A 317 26.15 6.00 -13.04
CA TYR A 317 25.35 7.20 -13.36
C TYR A 317 25.66 8.42 -12.47
N ASN A 318 26.60 8.30 -11.52
CA ASN A 318 27.11 9.42 -10.71
C ASN A 318 28.10 10.33 -11.48
N LYS A 319 27.98 10.44 -12.80
CA LYS A 319 28.75 11.38 -13.60
C LYS A 319 27.84 12.46 -14.18
N THR A 320 27.65 13.52 -13.41
CA THR A 320 27.90 14.92 -13.83
C THR A 320 27.91 15.80 -12.59
#